data_AF-A0A3D4XA55-F1
#
_entry.id   AF-A0A3D4XA55-F1
#
_cell.length_a   1.000
_cell.length_b   1.000
_cell.length_c   1.000
_cell.angle_alpha   90.00
_cell.angle_beta   90.00
_cell.angle_gamma   90.00
#
_symmetry.space_group_name_H-M   'P 1'
#
loop_
_entity.id
_entity.type
_entity.pdbx_description
1 polymer ?
#
loop_
_entity_poly.entity_id
_entity_poly.type
_entity_poly.pdbx_seq_one_letter_code
_entity_poly.pdbx_strand_id
1 'polypeptide(L)' 'MSDLLSMALQRILDVEYLIGGKTVYIECNAQPKLFDFYSAAGFLAFDKRNKQGNIDENDVPVQMLKYFNH' A
#
# COMPACT_ATOMS: atom_id res chain seq x y z
N MET A 1 -12.89 0.09 9.12
CA MET A 1 -12.06 0.11 7.89
C MET A 1 -12.94 0.58 6.74
N SER A 2 -12.39 1.23 5.70
CA SER A 2 -13.21 1.50 4.51
C SER A 2 -13.54 0.17 3.84
N ASP A 3 -14.79 0.03 3.41
CA ASP A 3 -15.34 -1.22 2.90
C ASP A 3 -14.57 -1.71 1.67
N LEU A 4 -14.19 -0.78 0.79
CA LEU A 4 -13.54 -1.09 -0.48
C LEU A 4 -12.11 -1.64 -0.33
N LEU A 5 -11.27 -1.08 0.55
CA LEU A 5 -9.91 -1.62 0.76
C LEU A 5 -9.98 -3.02 1.37
N SER A 6 -10.91 -3.24 2.29
CA SER A 6 -11.12 -4.54 2.93
C SER A 6 -11.54 -5.59 1.91
N MET A 7 -12.49 -5.25 1.03
CA MET A 7 -12.90 -6.10 -0.09
C MET A 7 -11.74 -6.41 -1.05
N ALA A 8 -10.92 -5.41 -1.40
CA ALA A 8 -9.78 -5.60 -2.28
C ALA A 8 -8.72 -6.54 -1.65
N LEU A 9 -8.39 -6.34 -0.37
CA LEU A 9 -7.46 -7.21 0.35
C LEU A 9 -8.00 -8.64 0.48
N GLN A 10 -9.31 -8.82 0.69
CA GLN A 10 -9.93 -10.14 0.72
C GLN A 10 -9.77 -10.86 -0.62
N ARG A 11 -10.01 -10.16 -1.75
CA ARG A 11 -9.81 -10.74 -3.08
C ARG A 11 -8.36 -11.15 -3.33
N ILE A 12 -7.40 -10.35 -2.86
CA ILE A 12 -5.97 -10.68 -2.98
C ILE A 12 -5.64 -11.92 -2.15
N LEU A 13 -6.15 -12.01 -0.91
CA LEU A 13 -5.98 -13.20 -0.07
C LEU A 13 -6.54 -14.47 -0.71
N ASP A 14 -7.72 -14.39 -1.33
CA ASP A 14 -8.32 -15.53 -2.03
C ASP A 14 -7.41 -16.01 -3.18
N VAL A 15 -6.80 -15.08 -3.91
CA VAL A 15 -5.84 -15.39 -5.00
C VAL A 15 -4.54 -15.95 -4.44
N GLU A 16 -3.94 -15.33 -3.42
CA GLU A 16 -2.70 -15.83 -2.80
C GLU A 16 -2.87 -17.25 -2.26
N TYR A 17 -4.03 -17.60 -1.71
CA TYR A 17 -4.33 -18.96 -1.27
C TYR A 17 -4.31 -19.98 -2.42
N LEU A 18 -4.75 -19.58 -3.61
CA LEU A 18 -4.86 -20.47 -4.77
C LEU A 18 -3.55 -20.64 -5.54
N ILE A 19 -2.81 -19.55 -5.75
CA ILE A 19 -1.64 -19.54 -6.65
C ILE A 19 -0.32 -19.19 -5.94
N GLY A 20 -0.37 -18.91 -4.64
CA GLY A 20 0.76 -18.40 -3.88
C GLY A 20 0.95 -16.88 -4.05
N GLY A 21 1.70 -16.30 -3.12
CA GLY A 21 1.93 -14.87 -2.98
C GLY A 21 2.46 -14.60 -1.58
N LYS A 22 2.98 -13.41 -1.32
CA LYS A 22 3.50 -13.04 0.01
C LYS A 22 3.18 -11.61 0.43
N THR A 23 2.80 -10.74 -0.49
CA THR A 23 2.86 -9.29 -0.24
C THR A 23 1.99 -8.48 -1.19
N VAL A 24 1.31 -7.47 -0.64
CA VAL A 24 0.58 -6.44 -1.39
C VAL A 24 1.43 -5.17 -1.44
N TYR A 25 1.60 -4.63 -2.63
CA TYR A 25 2.27 -3.35 -2.86
C TYR A 25 1.27 -2.27 -3.25
N ILE A 26 1.42 -1.08 -2.68
CA ILE A 26 0.68 0.12 -3.07
C ILE A 26 1.58 1.33 -3.08
N GLU A 27 1.15 2.35 -3.81
CA GLU A 27 1.71 3.69 -3.73
C GLU A 27 0.61 4.68 -3.36
N CYS A 28 0.95 5.65 -2.52
CA CYS A 28 0.04 6.73 -2.14
C CYS A 28 0.78 8.06 -2.11
N ASN A 29 0.05 9.17 -2.28
CA ASN A 29 0.62 10.49 -2.10
C ASN A 29 1.14 10.66 -0.67
N ALA A 30 2.17 11.49 -0.48
CA ALA A 30 2.76 11.81 0.83
C ALA A 30 1.83 12.68 1.70
N GLN A 31 0.63 12.17 2.00
CA GLN A 31 -0.36 12.80 2.86
C GLN A 31 -0.53 11.98 4.15
N PRO A 32 -0.42 12.59 5.34
CA PRO A 32 -0.50 11.87 6.62
C PRO A 32 -1.77 11.00 6.74
N LYS A 33 -2.92 11.52 6.29
CA LYS A 33 -4.19 10.79 6.32
C LYS A 33 -4.16 9.48 5.52
N LEU A 34 -3.47 9.46 4.38
CA LEU A 34 -3.33 8.24 3.56
C LEU A 34 -2.36 7.26 4.21
N PHE A 35 -1.25 7.76 4.73
CA PHE A 35 -0.30 6.95 5.48
C PHE A 35 -0.96 6.26 6.67
N ASP A 36 -1.71 7.00 7.49
CA ASP A 36 -2.42 6.45 8.66
C ASP A 36 -3.49 5.44 8.24
N PHE A 37 -4.24 5.74 7.17
CA PHE A 37 -5.28 4.85 6.65
C PHE A 37 -4.73 3.49 6.20
N TYR A 38 -3.65 3.47 5.42
CA TYR A 38 -3.03 2.23 4.96
C TYR A 38 -2.23 1.53 6.07
N SER A 39 -1.58 2.29 6.95
CA SER A 39 -0.88 1.72 8.12
C SER A 39 -1.85 1.01 9.06
N ALA A 40 -3.04 1.56 9.29
CA ALA A 40 -4.11 0.89 10.04
C ALA A 40 -4.61 -0.39 9.36
N ALA A 41 -4.42 -0.52 8.04
CA ALA A 41 -4.69 -1.76 7.29
C ALA A 41 -3.48 -2.73 7.28
N GLY A 42 -2.39 -2.41 7.97
CA GLY A 42 -1.20 -3.24 8.12
C GLY A 42 -0.18 -3.11 6.97
N PHE A 43 -0.26 -2.03 6.18
CA PHE A 43 0.82 -1.68 5.26
C PHE A 43 1.95 -0.96 6.02
N LEU A 44 3.19 -1.20 5.59
CA LEU A 44 4.39 -0.54 6.09
C LEU A 44 5.01 0.26 4.94
N ALA A 45 5.27 1.55 5.15
CA ALA A 45 6.07 2.30 4.18
C ALA A 45 7.53 1.83 4.23
N PHE A 46 8.13 1.70 3.06
CA PHE A 46 9.52 1.25 2.95
C PHE A 46 10.38 2.13 2.04
N ASP A 47 9.77 2.93 1.17
CA ASP A 47 10.51 3.82 0.28
C ASP A 47 9.66 5.01 -0.18
N LYS A 48 10.30 6.02 -0.75
CA LYS A 48 9.71 7.18 -1.41
C LYS A 48 10.34 7.34 -2.77
N ARG A 49 9.53 7.38 -3.83
CA ARG A 49 10.06 7.46 -5.20
C ARG A 49 10.07 8.91 -5.66
N ASN A 50 11.26 9.46 -5.89
CA ASN A 50 11.41 10.73 -6.57
C ASN A 50 11.01 10.56 -8.05
N LYS A 51 9.93 11.21 -8.48
CA LYS A 51 9.62 11.31 -9.91
C LYS A 51 10.72 12.14 -10.57
N GLN A 52 11.49 11.51 -11.45
CA GLN A 52 12.57 12.18 -12.16
C GLN A 52 11.97 13.30 -13.02
N GLY A 53 12.23 14.56 -12.64
CA GLY A 53 11.73 15.75 -13.34
C GLY A 53 10.62 16.54 -12.63
N ASN A 54 10.12 16.13 -11.47
CA ASN A 54 9.19 16.94 -10.67
C ASN A 54 9.94 17.77 -9.61
N ILE A 55 9.66 19.07 -9.57
CA ILE A 55 10.24 20.05 -8.63
C ILE A 55 9.41 20.14 -7.33
N ASP A 56 8.21 19.56 -7.32
CA ASP A 56 7.31 19.61 -6.17
C ASP A 56 7.55 18.41 -5.22
N GLU A 57 8.21 18.68 -4.10
CA GLU A 57 8.47 17.71 -3.03
C GLU A 57 7.18 17.09 -2.45
N ASN A 58 6.02 17.73 -2.67
CA ASN A 58 4.72 17.24 -2.21
C ASN A 58 4.10 16.15 -3.10
N ASP A 59 4.64 15.92 -4.30
CA ASP A 59 4.17 14.87 -5.23
C ASP A 59 5.07 13.64 -5.27
N VAL A 60 5.83 13.40 -4.20
CA VAL A 60 6.65 12.21 -4.02
C VAL A 60 5.78 11.07 -3.49
N PRO A 61 5.46 10.05 -4.30
CA PRO A 61 4.68 8.89 -3.84
C PRO A 61 5.46 8.09 -2.79
N VAL A 62 4.74 7.72 -1.73
CA VAL A 62 5.19 6.79 -0.69
C VAL A 62 4.85 5.38 -1.15
N GLN A 63 5.84 4.50 -1.09
CA GLN A 63 5.71 3.09 -1.41
C GLN A 63 5.47 2.30 -0.13
N MET A 64 4.42 1.46 -0.13
CA MET A 64 4.05 0.67 1.04
C MET A 64 3.82 -0.81 0.69
N LEU A 65 4.20 -1.69 1.62
CA LEU A 65 4.04 -3.14 1.50
C LEU A 65 3.24 -3.70 2.68
N LYS A 66 2.36 -4.66 2.41
CA LYS A 66 1.69 -5.47 3.43
C LYS A 66 2.05 -6.93 3.22
N TYR A 67 2.63 -7.56 4.23
CA TYR A 67 2.84 -9.00 4.25
C TYR A 67 1.60 -9.71 4.78
N PHE A 68 1.28 -10.86 4.20
CA PHE A 68 0.33 -11.79 4.80
C PHE A 68 1.13 -12.84 5.57
N ASN A 69 0.91 -12.88 6.88
CA ASN A 69 1.47 -13.94 7.72
C ASN A 69 0.45 -15.08 7.72
N HIS A 70 0.86 -16.24 7.20
CA HIS A 70 0.13 -17.50 7.30
C HIS A 70 0.63 -18.29 8.50
#